data_AF-A0A1Y3QPI0-F1
#
_entry.id   AF-A0A1Y3QPI0-F1
#
_cell.length_a   1.000
_cell.length_b   1.000
_cell.length_c   1.000
_cell.angle_alpha   90.00
_cell.angle_beta   90.00
_cell.angle_gamma   90.00
#
_symmetry.space_group_name_H-M   'P 1'
#
loop_
_entity.id
_entity.type
_entity.pdbx_description
1 polymer ?
#
loop_
_entity_poly.entity_id
_entity_poly.type
_entity_poly.pdbx_seq_one_letter_code
_entity_poly.pdbx_strand_id
1 'polypeptide(L)'
;MAWIESHQELRDHPKTKRFARRLGVSVPTAIGHLHCLWWWALDYAPDGDISDYDAEDIADAAMWDGDPEQFLQALIECGPGGGPGFVERDEHGMRLHDWDDYGNEHKVRQEAAERKRRSRERRRLQEQMSRDGHVTVTGHGRDGHGDVTLDRTGPDQTGQDTPPNPPKGGEAAGEELWPDEADPVVAVAAHYRERIGLLSPALFGQFEQWLKDGMAPELLMAAIDETAAARDDDRITRSVDGWLKTIVRDWHNRGIRTLDDLRRKRQSHAMANGPPIQGAPNADAYTTVDAEAVKRWKQMFADEYDELEVSR
;
A
#
# COMPACT_ATOMS: atom_id res chain seq x y z
N MET A 1 15.46 8.27 9.80
CA MET A 1 15.97 8.30 8.42
C MET A 1 14.86 7.79 7.55
N ALA A 2 14.06 8.71 7.01
CA ALA A 2 13.12 8.41 5.94
C ALA A 2 13.91 8.29 4.63
N TRP A 3 13.51 7.38 3.76
CA TRP A 3 14.09 7.21 2.44
C TRP A 3 12.94 6.98 1.46
N ILE A 4 13.12 7.44 0.23
CA ILE A 4 12.17 7.22 -0.87
C ILE A 4 12.91 6.54 -2.02
N GLU A 5 12.26 5.57 -2.65
CA GLU A 5 12.84 4.85 -3.78
C GLU A 5 12.82 5.71 -5.04
N SER A 6 14.01 6.06 -5.55
CA SER A 6 14.13 6.76 -6.84
C SER A 6 14.23 5.75 -7.98
N HIS A 7 13.16 5.62 -8.76
CA HIS A 7 13.14 4.73 -9.92
C HIS A 7 13.97 5.29 -11.09
N GLN A 8 14.82 4.45 -11.71
CA GLN A 8 15.67 4.86 -12.83
C GLN A 8 14.89 5.44 -14.03
N GLU A 9 13.63 5.01 -14.19
CA GLU A 9 12.74 5.44 -15.26
C GLU A 9 12.33 6.92 -15.14
N LEU A 10 12.48 7.53 -13.96
CA LEU A 10 12.07 8.90 -13.69
C LEU A 10 12.72 9.90 -14.65
N ARG A 11 13.99 9.69 -15.03
CA ARG A 11 14.71 10.53 -16.00
C ARG A 11 14.10 10.48 -17.40
N ASP A 12 13.58 9.32 -17.78
CA ASP A 12 13.12 9.06 -19.13
C ASP A 12 11.60 9.22 -19.28
N HIS A 13 10.89 9.33 -18.15
CA HIS A 13 9.44 9.43 -18.08
C HIS A 13 8.87 10.70 -18.74
N PRO A 14 7.78 10.59 -19.53
CA PRO A 14 7.15 11.73 -20.19
C PRO A 14 6.67 12.83 -19.23
N LYS A 15 6.15 12.48 -18.04
CA LYS A 15 5.73 13.48 -17.04
C LYS A 15 6.91 14.35 -16.60
N THR A 16 8.05 13.74 -16.25
CA THR A 16 9.26 14.46 -15.83
C THR A 16 9.78 15.39 -16.93
N LYS A 17 9.83 14.90 -18.18
CA LYS A 17 10.25 15.70 -19.33
C LYS A 17 9.30 16.87 -19.60
N ARG A 18 7.98 16.67 -19.42
CA ARG A 18 6.98 17.75 -19.55
C ARG A 18 7.08 18.76 -18.42
N PHE A 19 7.24 18.29 -17.18
CA PHE A 19 7.46 19.13 -16.00
C PHE A 19 8.69 20.03 -16.18
N ALA A 20 9.84 19.43 -16.54
CA ALA A 20 11.07 20.18 -16.82
C ALA A 20 10.89 21.26 -17.91
N ARG A 21 10.18 20.95 -19.01
CA ARG A 21 9.90 21.92 -20.08
C ARG A 21 8.98 23.05 -19.63
N ARG A 22 7.97 22.77 -18.80
CA ARG A 22 7.04 23.79 -18.28
C ARG A 22 7.73 24.80 -17.38
N LEU A 23 8.73 24.34 -16.62
CA LEU A 23 9.55 25.20 -15.75
C LEU A 23 10.76 25.83 -16.47
N GLY A 24 11.09 25.38 -17.68
CA GLY A 24 12.26 25.85 -18.40
C GLY A 24 13.59 25.38 -17.78
N VAL A 25 13.59 24.27 -17.04
CA VAL A 25 14.77 23.73 -16.34
C VAL A 25 15.26 22.42 -16.95
N SER A 26 16.46 21.99 -16.54
CA SER A 26 17.00 20.68 -16.94
C SER A 26 16.21 19.54 -16.28
N VAL A 27 16.16 18.37 -16.93
CA VAL A 27 15.52 17.17 -16.35
C VAL A 27 16.13 16.80 -14.98
N PRO A 28 17.47 16.79 -14.78
CA PRO A 28 18.05 16.58 -13.45
C PRO A 28 17.57 17.59 -12.39
N THR A 29 17.44 18.86 -12.75
CA THR A 29 16.91 19.91 -11.85
C THR A 29 15.47 19.62 -11.45
N ALA A 30 14.61 19.31 -12.42
CA ALA A 30 13.23 18.91 -12.16
C ALA A 30 13.13 17.68 -11.24
N ILE A 31 13.97 16.67 -11.45
CA ILE A 31 14.04 15.49 -10.57
C ILE A 31 14.46 15.89 -9.15
N GLY A 32 15.40 16.83 -9.01
CA GLY A 32 15.79 17.39 -7.72
C GLY A 32 14.59 17.99 -6.98
N HIS A 33 13.84 18.87 -7.63
CA HIS A 33 12.64 19.48 -7.05
C HIS A 33 11.59 18.44 -6.63
N LEU A 34 11.35 17.43 -7.46
CA LEU A 34 10.42 16.34 -7.13
C LEU A 34 10.86 15.58 -5.87
N HIS A 35 12.15 15.23 -5.76
CA HIS A 35 12.66 14.56 -4.55
C HIS A 35 12.56 15.42 -3.30
N CYS A 36 12.80 16.73 -3.41
CA CYS A 36 12.65 17.65 -2.29
C CYS A 36 11.19 17.70 -1.81
N LEU A 37 10.26 17.85 -2.74
CA LEU A 37 8.82 17.81 -2.46
C LEU A 37 8.40 16.47 -1.82
N TRP A 38 8.89 15.34 -2.34
CA TRP A 38 8.52 14.04 -1.79
C TRP A 38 9.10 13.80 -0.40
N TRP A 39 10.34 14.23 -0.13
CA TRP A 39 10.90 14.16 1.22
C TRP A 39 10.12 15.02 2.20
N TRP A 40 9.76 16.22 1.79
CA TRP A 40 8.89 17.09 2.59
C TRP A 40 7.53 16.42 2.85
N ALA A 41 6.91 15.81 1.84
CA ALA A 41 5.63 15.13 1.99
C ALA A 41 5.68 13.95 2.97
N LEU A 42 6.81 13.23 3.08
CA LEU A 42 6.96 12.17 4.08
C LEU A 42 6.81 12.66 5.53
N ASP A 43 7.15 13.92 5.80
CA ASP A 43 7.11 14.53 7.12
C ASP A 43 5.84 15.34 7.37
N TYR A 44 5.36 16.07 6.35
CA TYR A 44 4.28 17.06 6.49
C TYR A 44 2.95 16.64 5.85
N ALA A 45 2.98 15.78 4.83
CA ALA A 45 1.79 15.26 4.13
C ALA A 45 1.84 13.73 4.00
N PRO A 46 1.88 12.97 5.12
CA PRO A 46 2.21 11.54 5.11
C PRO A 46 1.18 10.68 4.38
N ASP A 47 -0.06 11.16 4.25
CA ASP A 47 -1.12 10.55 3.45
C ASP A 47 -1.19 11.03 2.00
N GLY A 48 -0.29 11.94 1.61
CA GLY A 48 -0.21 12.50 0.27
C GLY A 48 -1.27 13.57 0.00
N ASP A 49 -2.09 13.92 0.99
CA ASP A 49 -3.02 15.04 0.90
C ASP A 49 -2.25 16.33 1.16
N ILE A 50 -2.25 17.22 0.18
CA ILE A 50 -1.57 18.52 0.23
C ILE A 50 -2.58 19.67 0.15
N SER A 51 -3.87 19.41 0.39
CA SER A 51 -4.94 20.41 0.26
C SER A 51 -4.83 21.59 1.21
N ASP A 52 -4.14 21.40 2.35
CA ASP A 52 -3.94 22.43 3.36
C ASP A 52 -2.78 23.37 3.05
N TYR A 53 -2.02 23.10 1.98
CA TYR A 53 -0.82 23.85 1.58
C TYR A 53 -1.09 24.66 0.32
N ASP A 54 -0.61 25.90 0.30
CA ASP A 54 -0.73 26.75 -0.86
C ASP A 54 0.44 26.56 -1.85
N ALA A 55 0.42 27.30 -2.95
CA ALA A 55 1.46 27.21 -3.96
C ALA A 55 2.84 27.63 -3.42
N GLU A 56 2.91 28.58 -2.49
CA GLU A 56 4.15 29.05 -1.88
C GLU A 56 4.74 27.94 -1.00
N ASP A 57 3.93 27.31 -0.15
CA ASP A 57 4.33 26.16 0.66
C ASP A 57 4.90 25.01 -0.20
N ILE A 58 4.24 24.70 -1.31
CA ILE A 58 4.64 23.62 -2.23
C ILE A 58 5.94 23.98 -2.97
N ALA A 59 6.12 25.24 -3.36
CA ALA A 59 7.35 25.71 -3.98
C ALA A 59 8.53 25.67 -3.00
N ASP A 60 8.34 26.13 -1.76
CA ASP A 60 9.34 26.08 -0.70
C ASP A 60 9.74 24.64 -0.37
N ALA A 61 8.76 23.74 -0.25
CA ALA A 61 8.98 22.30 -0.05
C ALA A 61 9.86 21.69 -1.16
N ALA A 62 9.66 22.13 -2.40
CA ALA A 62 10.43 21.69 -3.55
C ALA A 62 11.76 22.45 -3.75
N MET A 63 12.07 23.43 -2.90
CA MET A 63 13.17 24.37 -3.06
C MET A 63 13.15 25.05 -4.44
N TRP A 64 11.98 25.55 -4.85
CA TRP A 64 11.78 26.28 -6.09
C TRP A 64 11.79 27.80 -5.86
N ASP A 65 12.76 28.50 -6.46
CA ASP A 65 12.93 29.95 -6.31
C ASP A 65 12.16 30.79 -7.35
N GLY A 66 11.37 30.16 -8.21
CA GLY A 66 10.62 30.84 -9.28
C GLY A 66 9.19 31.23 -8.87
N ASP A 67 8.29 31.34 -9.85
CA ASP A 67 6.87 31.59 -9.59
C ASP A 67 6.21 30.33 -8.96
N PRO A 68 5.67 30.42 -7.72
CA PRO A 68 5.05 29.29 -7.04
C PRO A 68 3.85 28.73 -7.79
N GLU A 69 3.03 29.59 -8.40
CA GLU A 69 1.83 29.12 -9.12
C GLU A 69 2.18 28.45 -10.44
N GLN A 70 3.22 28.94 -11.11
CA GLN A 70 3.78 28.24 -12.27
C GLN A 70 4.28 26.85 -11.89
N PHE A 71 4.91 26.71 -10.72
CA PHE A 71 5.43 25.44 -10.22
C PHE A 71 4.31 24.43 -9.96
N LEU A 72 3.31 24.86 -9.20
CA LEU A 72 2.14 24.05 -8.88
C LEU A 72 1.39 23.63 -10.16
N GLN A 73 1.14 24.57 -11.07
CA GLN A 73 0.47 24.26 -12.33
C GLN A 73 1.29 23.28 -13.20
N ALA A 74 2.61 23.38 -13.16
CA ALA A 74 3.49 22.44 -13.87
C ALA A 74 3.40 21.02 -13.29
N LEU A 75 3.29 20.87 -11.96
CA LEU A 75 3.09 19.58 -11.30
C LEU A 75 1.74 18.95 -11.68
N ILE A 76 0.68 19.76 -11.79
CA ILE A 76 -0.67 19.29 -12.13
C ILE A 76 -0.76 18.89 -13.62
N GLU A 77 -0.23 19.72 -14.52
CA GLU A 77 -0.47 19.56 -15.96
C GLU A 77 0.62 18.80 -16.73
N CYS A 78 1.60 18.20 -16.03
CA CYS A 78 2.65 17.43 -16.70
C CYS A 78 2.17 16.07 -17.24
N GLY A 79 0.96 15.65 -16.90
CA GLY A 79 0.35 14.37 -17.31
C GLY A 79 0.10 14.23 -18.82
N PRO A 80 0.60 13.15 -19.48
CA PRO A 80 0.43 12.97 -20.93
C PRO A 80 -1.03 12.70 -21.30
N GLY A 81 -1.46 13.16 -22.49
CA GLY A 81 -2.78 12.84 -23.05
C GLY A 81 -3.98 13.35 -22.24
N GLY A 82 -3.80 14.36 -21.40
CA GLY A 82 -4.85 14.84 -20.48
C GLY A 82 -4.98 14.00 -19.20
N GLY A 83 -4.09 13.02 -18.98
CA GLY A 83 -4.00 12.28 -17.73
C GLY A 83 -3.41 13.12 -16.58
N PRO A 84 -3.41 12.57 -15.35
CA PRO A 84 -2.96 13.28 -14.15
C PRO A 84 -1.45 13.59 -14.16
N GLY A 85 -1.07 14.68 -13.52
CA GLY A 85 0.31 15.09 -13.30
C GLY A 85 1.03 14.30 -12.20
N PHE A 86 1.97 14.95 -11.54
CA PHE A 86 2.52 14.50 -10.25
C PHE A 86 1.62 14.92 -9.08
N VAL A 87 0.80 15.95 -9.29
CA VAL A 87 -0.25 16.39 -8.39
C VAL A 87 -1.59 16.25 -9.10
N GLU A 88 -2.60 15.78 -8.39
CA GLU A 88 -3.99 15.77 -8.81
C GLU A 88 -4.75 16.83 -8.03
N ARG A 89 -5.60 17.59 -8.72
CA ARG A 89 -6.49 18.57 -8.13
C ARG A 89 -7.91 18.30 -8.59
N ASP A 90 -8.80 18.06 -7.65
CA ASP A 90 -10.22 17.76 -7.88
C ASP A 90 -11.13 18.53 -6.89
N GLU A 91 -12.41 18.19 -6.87
CA GLU A 91 -13.41 18.78 -5.95
C GLU A 91 -13.14 18.45 -4.47
N HIS A 92 -12.33 17.42 -4.20
CA HIS A 92 -11.99 16.92 -2.87
C HIS A 92 -10.62 17.40 -2.38
N GLY A 93 -9.94 18.25 -3.14
CA GLY A 93 -8.69 18.90 -2.75
C GLY A 93 -7.54 18.61 -3.71
N MET A 94 -6.34 18.52 -3.15
CA MET A 94 -5.09 18.37 -3.88
C MET A 94 -4.25 17.25 -3.28
N ARG A 95 -3.78 16.33 -4.12
CA ARG A 95 -3.11 15.11 -3.68
C ARG A 95 -1.91 14.77 -4.56
N LEU A 96 -0.89 14.14 -3.98
CA LEU A 96 0.21 13.55 -4.73
C LEU A 96 -0.25 12.29 -5.47
N HIS A 97 -0.02 12.25 -6.78
CA HIS A 97 -0.40 11.12 -7.62
C HIS A 97 0.40 9.86 -7.28
N ASP A 98 -0.28 8.70 -7.25
CA ASP A 98 0.28 7.39 -6.87
C ASP A 98 0.98 7.37 -5.49
N TRP A 99 0.70 8.33 -4.59
CA TRP A 99 1.39 8.43 -3.31
C TRP A 99 1.24 7.19 -2.43
N ASP A 100 0.09 6.50 -2.45
CA ASP A 100 -0.08 5.25 -1.71
C ASP A 100 0.87 4.14 -2.18
N ASP A 101 1.34 4.17 -3.43
CA ASP A 101 2.30 3.18 -3.92
C ASP A 101 3.73 3.47 -3.41
N TYR A 102 4.04 4.73 -3.07
CA TYR A 102 5.39 5.18 -2.67
C TYR A 102 5.53 5.54 -1.17
N GLY A 103 4.48 6.07 -0.53
CA GLY A 103 4.46 6.55 0.85
C GLY A 103 4.08 5.48 1.89
N ASN A 104 3.53 4.34 1.46
CA ASN A 104 3.03 3.30 2.36
C ASN A 104 4.11 2.64 3.23
N GLU A 105 5.37 2.57 2.79
CA GLU A 105 6.44 2.02 3.63
C GLU A 105 6.73 2.92 4.85
N HIS A 106 6.47 4.23 4.74
CA HIS A 106 6.65 5.17 5.84
C HIS A 106 5.49 5.13 6.83
N LYS A 107 4.23 5.06 6.36
CA LYS A 107 3.04 4.85 7.22
C LYS A 107 3.18 3.59 8.08
N VAL A 108 3.50 2.45 7.46
CA VAL A 108 3.72 1.17 8.17
C VAL A 108 4.85 1.29 9.21
N ARG A 109 5.90 2.07 8.92
CA ARG A 109 7.05 2.27 9.82
C ARG A 109 6.75 3.26 10.95
N GLN A 110 6.03 4.34 10.69
CA GLN A 110 5.56 5.28 11.73
C GLN A 110 4.64 4.56 12.70
N GLU A 111 3.66 3.80 12.19
CA GLU A 111 2.77 2.98 13.02
C GLU A 111 3.55 1.91 13.79
N ALA A 112 4.56 1.26 13.19
CA ALA A 112 5.42 0.31 13.90
C ALA A 112 6.30 0.99 14.97
N ALA A 113 6.79 2.20 14.72
CA ALA A 113 7.58 2.99 15.67
C ALA A 113 6.70 3.48 16.83
N GLU A 114 5.49 3.95 16.56
CA GLU A 114 4.50 4.30 17.56
C GLU A 114 4.07 3.10 18.40
N ARG A 115 3.78 1.94 17.78
CA ARG A 115 3.47 0.70 18.50
C ARG A 115 4.61 0.30 19.44
N LYS A 116 5.86 0.39 18.98
CA LYS A 116 7.05 0.14 19.82
C LYS A 116 7.21 1.17 20.94
N ARG A 117 6.93 2.45 20.68
CA ARG A 117 6.97 3.52 21.69
C ARG A 117 5.93 3.28 22.78
N ARG A 118 4.66 3.04 22.42
CA ARG A 118 3.58 2.75 23.36
C ARG A 118 3.85 1.47 24.17
N SER A 119 4.45 0.45 23.57
CA SER A 119 4.88 -0.76 24.28
C SER A 119 5.99 -0.47 25.31
N ARG A 120 6.98 0.34 24.96
CA ARG A 120 8.06 0.76 25.88
C ARG A 120 7.54 1.62 27.03
N GLU A 121 6.60 2.53 26.77
CA GLU A 121 5.95 3.35 27.80
C GLU A 121 5.12 2.49 28.76
N ARG A 122 4.32 1.54 28.24
CA ARG A 122 3.59 0.57 29.06
C ARG A 122 4.52 -0.28 29.93
N ARG A 123 5.63 -0.77 29.37
CA ARG A 123 6.63 -1.55 30.13
C ARG A 123 7.27 -0.72 31.24
N ARG A 124 7.60 0.55 30.98
CA ARG A 124 8.15 1.47 32.00
C ARG A 124 7.16 1.73 33.13
N LEU A 125 5.89 1.97 32.81
CA LEU A 125 4.83 2.14 33.81
C LEU A 125 4.65 0.87 34.65
N GLN A 126 4.65 -0.31 34.01
CA GLN A 126 4.56 -1.60 34.70
C GLN A 126 5.76 -1.89 35.60
N GLU A 127 6.98 -1.55 35.15
CA GLU A 127 8.21 -1.64 35.95
C GLU A 127 8.20 -0.66 37.13
N GLN A 128 7.66 0.55 36.96
CA GLN A 128 7.49 1.53 38.05
C GLN A 128 6.50 1.03 39.10
N MET A 129 5.31 0.58 38.68
CA MET A 129 4.30 0.02 39.58
C MET A 129 4.79 -1.23 40.32
N SER A 130 5.66 -2.04 39.69
CA SER A 130 6.25 -3.24 40.31
C SER A 130 7.35 -2.90 41.32
N ARG A 131 8.06 -1.77 41.16
CA ARG A 131 9.05 -1.29 42.15
C ARG A 131 8.37 -0.65 43.36
N ASP A 132 7.28 0.07 43.16
CA ASP A 132 6.50 0.68 44.25
C ASP A 132 5.71 -0.36 45.06
N GLY A 133 5.48 -1.56 44.50
CA GLY A 133 4.91 -2.71 45.20
C GLY A 133 5.85 -3.42 46.18
N HIS A 134 7.16 -3.12 46.17
CA HIS A 134 8.13 -3.63 47.15
C HIS A 134 8.51 -2.52 48.14
N VAL A 135 7.53 -2.03 48.89
CA VAL A 135 7.79 -1.43 50.21
C VAL A 135 7.37 -2.47 51.24
N THR A 136 8.27 -3.40 51.53
CA THR A 136 8.17 -4.26 52.71
C THR A 136 8.20 -3.36 53.94
N VAL A 137 7.06 -3.28 54.61
CA VAL A 137 6.88 -2.70 55.93
C VAL A 137 7.96 -3.28 56.85
N THR A 138 8.89 -2.42 57.30
CA THR A 138 9.88 -2.77 58.31
C THR A 138 9.17 -2.91 59.66
N GLY A 139 8.69 -4.12 59.94
CA GLY A 139 8.22 -4.52 61.26
C GLY A 139 9.40 -4.60 62.23
N HIS A 140 9.33 -3.79 63.29
CA HIS A 140 10.23 -3.87 64.43
C HIS A 140 10.23 -5.27 65.06
N GLY A 141 11.41 -5.86 65.20
CA GLY A 141 11.66 -7.07 65.98
C GLY A 141 13.12 -7.08 66.41
N ARG A 142 13.33 -6.84 67.70
CA ARG A 142 14.62 -6.76 68.39
C ARG A 142 15.09 -8.18 68.75
N ASP A 143 16.39 -8.28 69.09
CA ASP A 143 17.10 -9.41 69.73
C ASP A 143 17.64 -10.47 68.73
N GLY A 144 18.92 -10.86 68.68
CA GLY A 144 20.14 -10.59 69.43
C GLY A 144 21.13 -11.75 69.18
N HIS A 145 22.45 -11.48 69.17
CA HIS A 145 23.59 -12.43 69.08
C HIS A 145 23.84 -13.09 67.69
N GLY A 146 25.04 -13.18 67.11
CA GLY A 146 26.41 -12.81 67.48
C GLY A 146 27.40 -13.52 66.54
N ASP A 147 28.21 -12.72 65.82
CA ASP A 147 29.64 -12.92 65.52
C ASP A 147 30.18 -14.12 64.69
N VAL A 148 31.27 -13.80 63.98
CA VAL A 148 32.34 -14.64 63.39
C VAL A 148 32.24 -15.04 61.90
N THR A 149 33.12 -14.35 61.17
CA THR A 149 33.90 -14.67 59.95
C THR A 149 33.94 -16.12 59.40
N LEU A 150 33.98 -16.25 58.07
CA LEU A 150 35.20 -16.63 57.32
C LEU A 150 34.92 -16.84 55.82
N ASP A 151 35.78 -16.21 55.04
CA ASP A 151 36.06 -16.47 53.64
C ASP A 151 36.81 -17.80 53.50
N ARG A 152 36.41 -18.71 52.60
CA ARG A 152 37.27 -19.76 52.01
C ARG A 152 36.60 -20.57 50.90
N THR A 153 37.25 -20.49 49.74
CA THR A 153 37.21 -21.31 48.54
C THR A 153 37.48 -22.80 48.81
N GLY A 154 36.80 -23.69 48.06
CA GLY A 154 37.24 -25.08 47.87
C GLY A 154 36.18 -25.97 47.16
N PRO A 155 36.57 -26.88 46.24
CA PRO A 155 35.71 -27.35 45.14
C PRO A 155 35.16 -28.80 45.29
N ASP A 156 34.17 -29.08 44.43
CA ASP A 156 33.80 -30.36 43.80
C ASP A 156 33.29 -31.54 44.68
N GLN A 157 32.03 -31.95 44.47
CA GLN A 157 31.66 -33.28 43.93
C GLN A 157 30.15 -33.57 43.93
N THR A 158 29.67 -33.89 42.71
CA THR A 158 28.76 -34.99 42.34
C THR A 158 27.30 -35.03 42.84
N GLY A 159 26.37 -34.86 41.90
CA GLY A 159 24.97 -35.27 42.00
C GLY A 159 24.27 -35.12 40.65
N GLN A 160 24.40 -36.15 39.80
CA GLN A 160 23.63 -36.31 38.56
C GLN A 160 22.16 -36.53 38.88
N ASP A 161 21.27 -35.95 38.08
CA ASP A 161 20.12 -36.67 37.49
C ASP A 161 19.39 -35.77 36.49
N THR A 162 19.58 -36.06 35.20
CA THR A 162 18.65 -35.71 34.11
C THR A 162 18.20 -37.04 33.53
N PRO A 163 16.90 -37.26 33.35
CA PRO A 163 16.46 -37.77 32.05
C PRO A 163 14.99 -37.34 31.70
N PRO A 164 14.46 -37.70 30.54
CA PRO A 164 15.01 -37.53 29.19
C PRO A 164 13.93 -37.02 28.20
N ASN A 165 14.38 -36.60 27.02
CA ASN A 165 13.53 -36.44 25.84
C ASN A 165 13.12 -37.83 25.28
N PRO A 166 11.87 -38.07 24.81
CA PRO A 166 11.54 -39.23 23.98
C PRO A 166 11.41 -38.88 22.47
N PRO A 167 11.43 -39.89 21.58
CA PRO A 167 12.05 -39.80 20.26
C PRO A 167 11.08 -39.55 19.08
N LYS A 168 11.68 -39.25 17.91
CA LYS A 168 11.04 -39.29 16.58
C LYS A 168 10.80 -40.74 16.12
N GLY A 169 9.64 -40.96 15.49
CA GLY A 169 9.48 -41.86 14.34
C GLY A 169 8.44 -42.98 14.51
N GLY A 170 7.35 -42.90 13.75
CA GLY A 170 6.40 -44.01 13.54
C GLY A 170 5.04 -43.55 13.01
N GLU A 171 4.67 -44.06 11.85
CA GLU A 171 3.56 -43.64 10.97
C GLU A 171 2.13 -43.91 11.47
N ALA A 172 1.22 -43.12 10.88
CA ALA A 172 -0.16 -43.43 10.51
C ALA A 172 -1.22 -43.64 11.61
N ALA A 173 -2.10 -42.65 11.76
CA ALA A 173 -3.52 -42.76 11.38
C ALA A 173 -4.17 -41.39 11.60
N GLY A 174 -4.90 -40.93 10.58
CA GLY A 174 -5.48 -39.59 10.55
C GLY A 174 -6.51 -39.35 11.64
N GLU A 175 -6.31 -38.27 12.37
CA GLU A 175 -7.39 -37.39 12.75
C GLU A 175 -7.22 -36.13 11.91
N GLU A 176 -7.96 -36.11 10.80
CA GLU A 176 -8.20 -34.94 9.98
C GLU A 176 -8.94 -33.91 10.86
N LEU A 177 -8.15 -33.11 11.60
CA LEU A 177 -8.65 -31.93 12.27
C LEU A 177 -8.87 -30.86 11.20
N TRP A 178 -10.02 -30.89 10.54
CA TRP A 178 -10.48 -29.77 9.71
C TRP A 178 -10.77 -28.61 10.67
N PRO A 179 -10.00 -27.51 10.66
CA PRO A 179 -10.22 -26.46 11.63
C PRO A 179 -11.27 -25.50 11.10
N ASP A 180 -12.52 -25.70 11.52
CA ASP A 180 -13.62 -24.73 11.41
C ASP A 180 -13.40 -23.49 12.33
N GLU A 181 -12.16 -23.26 12.78
CA GLU A 181 -11.70 -22.12 13.59
C GLU A 181 -10.32 -21.59 13.13
N ALA A 182 -9.97 -21.77 11.85
CA ALA A 182 -8.77 -21.12 11.32
C ALA A 182 -8.98 -19.60 11.25
N ASP A 183 -8.06 -18.83 11.84
CA ASP A 183 -8.05 -17.36 11.76
C ASP A 183 -8.23 -16.95 10.28
N PRO A 184 -9.28 -16.17 9.94
CA PRO A 184 -9.60 -15.82 8.56
C PRO A 184 -8.41 -15.22 7.79
N VAL A 185 -7.53 -14.46 8.45
CA VAL A 185 -6.33 -13.92 7.79
C VAL A 185 -5.34 -15.02 7.43
N VAL A 186 -5.19 -16.03 8.29
CA VAL A 186 -4.29 -17.17 8.06
C VAL A 186 -4.81 -18.02 6.91
N ALA A 187 -6.12 -18.20 6.80
CA ALA A 187 -6.75 -18.90 5.69
C ALA A 187 -6.51 -18.17 4.35
N VAL A 188 -6.77 -16.86 4.29
CA VAL A 188 -6.49 -16.04 3.10
C VAL A 188 -5.00 -16.05 2.73
N ALA A 189 -4.12 -15.94 3.73
CA ALA A 189 -2.68 -15.99 3.53
C ALA A 189 -2.18 -17.36 3.05
N ALA A 190 -2.78 -18.46 3.52
CA ALA A 190 -2.49 -19.80 3.02
C ALA A 190 -2.90 -19.95 1.56
N HIS A 191 -4.11 -19.47 1.21
CA HIS A 191 -4.60 -19.45 -0.17
C HIS A 191 -3.70 -18.65 -1.10
N TYR A 192 -3.22 -17.48 -0.66
CA TYR A 192 -2.23 -16.69 -1.41
C TYR A 192 -0.95 -17.47 -1.69
N ARG A 193 -0.41 -18.14 -0.66
CA ARG A 193 0.84 -18.90 -0.79
C ARG A 193 0.72 -20.05 -1.75
N GLU A 194 -0.43 -20.72 -1.77
CA GLU A 194 -0.72 -21.81 -2.69
C GLU A 194 -0.86 -21.33 -4.13
N ARG A 195 -1.63 -20.25 -4.36
CA ARG A 195 -1.95 -19.77 -5.71
C ARG A 195 -0.83 -18.94 -6.35
N ILE A 196 -0.20 -18.08 -5.58
CA ILE A 196 0.75 -17.08 -6.08
C ILE A 196 2.17 -17.37 -5.61
N GLY A 197 2.38 -17.71 -4.34
CA GLY A 197 3.69 -18.04 -3.79
C GLY A 197 4.09 -17.13 -2.64
N LEU A 198 5.26 -16.50 -2.71
CA LEU A 198 5.82 -15.77 -1.56
C LEU A 198 4.92 -14.60 -1.14
N LEU A 199 4.40 -14.65 0.08
CA LEU A 199 3.59 -13.59 0.67
C LEU A 199 4.48 -12.59 1.41
N SER A 200 4.37 -11.30 1.06
CA SER A 200 5.08 -10.24 1.77
C SER A 200 4.42 -9.93 3.13
N PRO A 201 5.19 -9.57 4.18
CA PRO A 201 4.62 -9.19 5.49
C PRO A 201 3.66 -7.99 5.41
N ALA A 202 3.90 -7.06 4.48
CA ALA A 202 3.03 -5.91 4.24
C ALA A 202 1.67 -6.35 3.67
N LEU A 203 1.66 -7.25 2.67
CA LEU A 203 0.42 -7.79 2.11
C LEU A 203 -0.34 -8.65 3.13
N PHE A 204 0.37 -9.39 3.99
CA PHE A 204 -0.25 -10.10 5.10
C PHE A 204 -1.03 -9.16 6.03
N GLY A 205 -0.40 -8.06 6.47
CA GLY A 205 -1.08 -7.05 7.30
C GLY A 205 -2.25 -6.38 6.56
N GLN A 206 -2.16 -6.23 5.24
CA GLN A 206 -3.25 -5.70 4.43
C GLN A 206 -4.48 -6.62 4.40
N PHE A 207 -4.30 -7.94 4.38
CA PHE A 207 -5.41 -8.89 4.52
C PHE A 207 -6.14 -8.72 5.85
N GLU A 208 -5.41 -8.53 6.96
CA GLU A 208 -6.05 -8.25 8.27
C GLU A 208 -6.90 -6.98 8.20
N GLN A 209 -6.40 -5.94 7.55
CA GLN A 209 -7.11 -4.67 7.46
C GLN A 209 -8.37 -4.80 6.62
N TRP A 210 -8.30 -5.44 5.44
CA TRP A 210 -9.48 -5.65 4.61
C TRP A 210 -10.56 -6.49 5.30
N LEU A 211 -10.16 -7.52 6.05
CA LEU A 211 -11.09 -8.31 6.87
C LEU A 211 -11.74 -7.43 7.97
N LYS A 212 -10.99 -6.54 8.62
CA LYS A 212 -11.51 -5.55 9.58
C LYS A 212 -12.46 -4.54 8.92
N ASP A 213 -12.21 -4.17 7.68
CA ASP A 213 -13.06 -3.28 6.87
C ASP A 213 -14.33 -3.99 6.34
N GLY A 214 -14.53 -5.25 6.73
CA GLY A 214 -15.74 -6.03 6.42
C GLY A 214 -15.71 -6.76 5.09
N MET A 215 -14.54 -6.93 4.47
CA MET A 215 -14.40 -7.82 3.30
C MET A 215 -14.40 -9.27 3.78
N ALA A 216 -15.26 -10.10 3.21
CA ALA A 216 -15.33 -11.52 3.56
C ALA A 216 -14.06 -12.28 3.10
N PRO A 217 -13.58 -13.27 3.87
CA PRO A 217 -12.38 -14.02 3.52
C PRO A 217 -12.51 -14.75 2.17
N GLU A 218 -13.69 -15.27 1.84
CA GLU A 218 -13.97 -15.94 0.57
C GLU A 218 -13.90 -14.97 -0.62
N LEU A 219 -14.25 -13.70 -0.39
CA LEU A 219 -14.10 -12.66 -1.41
C LEU A 219 -12.62 -12.37 -1.66
N LEU A 220 -11.81 -12.27 -0.61
CA LEU A 220 -10.36 -12.06 -0.76
C LEU A 220 -9.69 -13.26 -1.45
N MET A 221 -10.09 -14.49 -1.14
CA MET A 221 -9.64 -15.69 -1.85
C MET A 221 -10.01 -15.65 -3.34
N ALA A 222 -11.21 -15.20 -3.69
CA ALA A 222 -11.62 -15.01 -5.08
C ALA A 222 -10.77 -13.95 -5.81
N ALA A 223 -10.41 -12.85 -5.14
CA ALA A 223 -9.51 -11.84 -5.71
C ALA A 223 -8.10 -12.40 -5.98
N ILE A 224 -7.61 -13.27 -5.08
CA ILE A 224 -6.33 -13.98 -5.24
C ILE A 224 -6.40 -14.91 -6.47
N ASP A 225 -7.49 -15.67 -6.62
CA ASP A 225 -7.67 -16.56 -7.76
C ASP A 225 -7.69 -15.81 -9.09
N GLU A 226 -8.36 -14.66 -9.14
CA GLU A 226 -8.39 -13.80 -10.33
C GLU A 226 -7.03 -13.18 -10.64
N THR A 227 -6.27 -12.84 -9.59
CA THR A 227 -4.90 -12.36 -9.74
C THR A 227 -3.99 -13.47 -10.27
N ALA A 228 -4.11 -14.69 -9.74
CA ALA A 228 -3.35 -15.84 -10.22
C ALA A 228 -3.67 -16.15 -11.69
N ALA A 229 -4.95 -16.15 -12.08
CA ALA A 229 -5.34 -16.33 -13.47
C ALA A 229 -4.80 -15.22 -14.39
N ALA A 230 -4.85 -13.96 -13.96
CA ALA A 230 -4.27 -12.86 -14.72
C ALA A 230 -2.74 -12.96 -14.87
N ARG A 231 -2.05 -13.53 -13.86
CA ARG A 231 -0.63 -13.83 -13.95
C ARG A 231 -0.36 -14.94 -14.97
N ASP A 232 -1.12 -16.01 -14.92
CA ASP A 232 -0.96 -17.16 -15.82
C ASP A 232 -1.26 -16.79 -17.29
N ASP A 233 -2.11 -15.77 -17.50
CA ASP A 233 -2.39 -15.17 -18.82
C ASP A 233 -1.37 -14.09 -19.25
N ASP A 234 -0.28 -13.86 -18.50
CA ASP A 234 0.71 -12.79 -18.74
C ASP A 234 0.10 -11.36 -18.80
N ARG A 235 -1.03 -11.13 -18.13
CA ARG A 235 -1.72 -9.82 -18.13
C ARG A 235 -1.15 -8.84 -17.09
N ILE A 236 -0.32 -9.31 -16.17
CA ILE A 236 0.26 -8.48 -15.10
C ILE A 236 1.60 -7.91 -15.56
N THR A 237 1.64 -6.59 -15.76
CA THR A 237 2.84 -5.89 -16.29
C THR A 237 3.75 -5.30 -15.22
N ARG A 238 3.25 -5.07 -14.00
CA ARG A 238 4.00 -4.45 -12.89
C ARG A 238 4.23 -5.41 -11.74
N SER A 239 3.24 -5.53 -10.85
CA SER A 239 3.35 -6.36 -9.65
C SER A 239 2.07 -7.14 -9.39
N VAL A 240 2.23 -8.37 -8.92
CA VAL A 240 1.11 -9.26 -8.58
C VAL A 240 0.35 -8.71 -7.37
N ASP A 241 1.08 -8.25 -6.34
CA ASP A 241 0.52 -7.60 -5.16
C ASP A 241 -0.28 -6.33 -5.53
N GLY A 242 0.22 -5.50 -6.44
CA GLY A 242 -0.45 -4.28 -6.90
C GLY A 242 -1.71 -4.56 -7.72
N TRP A 243 -1.68 -5.60 -8.54
CA TRP A 243 -2.85 -6.09 -9.26
C TRP A 243 -3.95 -6.56 -8.30
N LEU A 244 -3.58 -7.38 -7.31
CA LEU A 244 -4.51 -7.86 -6.28
C LEU A 244 -5.14 -6.69 -5.51
N LYS A 245 -4.31 -5.74 -5.04
CA LYS A 245 -4.81 -4.52 -4.36
C LYS A 245 -5.79 -3.74 -5.23
N THR A 246 -5.55 -3.68 -6.54
CA THR A 246 -6.44 -2.98 -7.48
C THR A 246 -7.79 -3.68 -7.58
N ILE A 247 -7.84 -5.01 -7.69
CA ILE A 247 -9.09 -5.78 -7.70
C ILE A 247 -9.87 -5.54 -6.41
N VAL A 248 -9.21 -5.71 -5.26
CA VAL A 248 -9.86 -5.60 -3.95
C VAL A 248 -10.39 -4.17 -3.72
N ARG A 249 -9.62 -3.14 -4.12
CA ARG A 249 -10.04 -1.73 -4.07
C ARG A 249 -11.24 -1.45 -4.98
N ASP A 250 -11.24 -1.94 -6.22
CA ASP A 250 -12.36 -1.75 -7.15
C ASP A 250 -13.65 -2.40 -6.60
N TRP A 251 -13.56 -3.61 -6.06
CA TRP A 251 -14.68 -4.29 -5.42
C TRP A 251 -15.16 -3.54 -4.18
N HIS A 252 -14.22 -3.08 -3.36
CA HIS A 252 -14.54 -2.27 -2.20
C HIS A 252 -15.33 -1.01 -2.58
N ASN A 253 -14.86 -0.26 -3.58
CA ASN A 253 -15.49 0.98 -4.03
C ASN A 253 -16.86 0.76 -4.66
N ARG A 254 -17.11 -0.42 -5.24
CA ARG A 254 -18.42 -0.83 -5.78
C ARG A 254 -19.39 -1.39 -4.74
N GLY A 255 -19.00 -1.37 -3.46
CA GLY A 255 -19.81 -1.90 -2.36
C GLY A 255 -19.88 -3.43 -2.30
N ILE A 256 -18.98 -4.13 -3.00
CA ILE A 256 -18.89 -5.60 -2.95
C ILE A 256 -18.09 -5.96 -1.70
N ARG A 257 -18.70 -6.65 -0.74
CA ARG A 257 -18.05 -7.07 0.52
C ARG A 257 -18.07 -8.58 0.71
N THR A 258 -19.01 -9.28 0.10
CA THR A 258 -19.12 -10.74 0.15
C THR A 258 -19.00 -11.39 -1.22
N LEU A 259 -18.70 -12.69 -1.25
CA LEU A 259 -18.68 -13.48 -2.48
C LEU A 259 -20.06 -13.50 -3.18
N ASP A 260 -21.14 -13.45 -2.41
CA ASP A 260 -22.50 -13.39 -2.96
C ASP A 260 -22.82 -12.03 -3.60
N ASP A 261 -22.28 -10.92 -3.09
CA ASP A 261 -22.38 -9.61 -3.74
C ASP A 261 -21.68 -9.63 -5.10
N LEU A 262 -20.50 -10.25 -5.17
CA LEU A 262 -19.75 -10.39 -6.41
C LEU A 262 -20.53 -11.25 -7.42
N ARG A 263 -21.10 -12.38 -6.99
CA ARG A 263 -21.94 -13.24 -7.84
C ARG A 263 -23.17 -12.51 -8.35
N ARG A 264 -23.89 -11.79 -7.49
CA ARG A 264 -25.06 -10.97 -7.88
C ARG A 264 -24.68 -9.92 -8.92
N LYS A 265 -23.58 -9.19 -8.70
CA LYS A 265 -23.08 -8.19 -9.66
C LYS A 265 -22.70 -8.80 -11.00
N ARG A 266 -21.97 -9.93 -11.01
CA ARG A 266 -21.62 -10.65 -12.24
C ARG A 266 -22.84 -11.16 -13.00
N GLN A 267 -23.83 -11.72 -12.31
CA GLN A 267 -25.09 -12.16 -12.92
C GLN A 267 -25.85 -10.98 -13.52
N SER A 268 -25.98 -9.86 -12.81
CA SER A 268 -26.63 -8.66 -13.35
C SER A 268 -25.89 -8.10 -14.58
N HIS A 269 -24.56 -8.14 -14.60
CA HIS A 269 -23.75 -7.72 -15.74
C HIS A 269 -23.91 -8.67 -16.94
N ALA A 270 -23.90 -9.99 -16.70
CA ALA A 270 -24.12 -11.00 -17.75
C ALA A 270 -25.55 -10.96 -18.31
N MET A 271 -26.55 -10.62 -17.49
CA MET A 271 -27.93 -10.42 -17.95
C MET A 271 -28.10 -9.14 -18.77
N ALA A 272 -27.35 -8.08 -18.44
CA ALA A 272 -27.37 -6.82 -19.19
C ALA A 272 -26.61 -6.92 -20.53
N ASN A 273 -25.50 -7.68 -20.57
CA ASN A 273 -24.56 -7.69 -21.70
C ASN A 273 -24.51 -9.02 -22.47
N GLY A 274 -25.26 -10.05 -22.05
CA GLY A 274 -25.23 -11.40 -22.64
C GLY A 274 -23.93 -12.17 -22.33
N PRO A 275 -23.85 -13.48 -22.65
CA PRO A 275 -22.61 -14.23 -22.54
C PRO A 275 -21.57 -13.69 -23.55
N PRO A 276 -20.28 -13.63 -23.18
CA PRO A 276 -19.25 -13.17 -24.10
C PRO A 276 -19.19 -14.14 -25.29
N ILE A 277 -19.52 -13.65 -26.48
CA ILE A 277 -19.38 -14.41 -27.72
C ILE A 277 -17.88 -14.51 -28.00
N GLN A 278 -17.30 -15.69 -27.76
CA GLN A 278 -15.89 -15.96 -28.00
C GLN A 278 -15.60 -15.78 -29.50
N GLY A 279 -14.86 -14.72 -29.85
CA GLY A 279 -14.45 -14.41 -31.22
C GLY A 279 -15.24 -13.30 -31.93
N ALA A 280 -16.14 -12.58 -31.25
CA ALA A 280 -16.69 -11.34 -31.82
C ALA A 280 -15.67 -10.20 -31.68
N PRO A 281 -15.31 -9.46 -32.76
CA PRO A 281 -14.53 -8.23 -32.62
C PRO A 281 -15.28 -7.26 -31.71
N ASN A 282 -14.56 -6.51 -30.86
CA ASN A 282 -15.10 -5.48 -29.97
C ASN A 282 -16.05 -4.56 -30.75
N ALA A 283 -17.36 -4.86 -30.75
CA ALA A 283 -18.36 -4.03 -31.41
C ALA A 283 -18.51 -2.68 -30.72
N ASP A 284 -18.15 -2.60 -29.43
CA ASP A 284 -18.09 -1.36 -28.65
C ASP A 284 -16.89 -0.45 -29.01
N ALA A 285 -15.93 -0.90 -29.83
CA ALA A 285 -14.84 -0.05 -30.31
C ALA A 285 -15.24 0.87 -31.48
N TYR A 286 -16.42 0.64 -32.10
CA TYR A 286 -16.95 1.47 -33.17
C TYR A 286 -18.34 1.99 -32.82
N THR A 287 -18.43 2.88 -31.84
CA THR A 287 -19.60 3.75 -31.74
C THR A 287 -19.68 4.57 -33.02
N THR A 288 -20.79 4.48 -33.75
CA THR A 288 -20.99 5.26 -34.98
C THR A 288 -20.94 6.74 -34.64
N VAL A 289 -19.96 7.44 -35.23
CA VAL A 289 -19.80 8.89 -35.03
C VAL A 289 -21.07 9.60 -35.48
N ASP A 290 -21.61 10.46 -34.61
CA ASP A 290 -22.76 11.30 -34.92
C ASP A 290 -22.45 12.19 -36.14
N ALA A 291 -23.16 11.96 -37.24
CA ALA A 291 -22.97 12.66 -38.50
C ALA A 291 -23.21 14.17 -38.37
N GLU A 292 -24.05 14.58 -37.40
CA GLU A 292 -24.38 15.97 -37.15
C GLU A 292 -23.29 16.67 -36.33
N ALA A 293 -22.65 15.94 -35.41
CA ALA A 293 -21.44 16.38 -34.72
C ALA A 293 -20.26 16.57 -35.69
N VAL A 294 -20.07 15.66 -36.64
CA VAL A 294 -19.04 15.80 -37.71
C VAL A 294 -19.34 17.00 -38.60
N LYS A 295 -20.61 17.25 -38.93
CA LYS A 295 -21.01 18.41 -39.73
C LYS A 295 -20.77 19.74 -39.01
N ARG A 296 -21.07 19.81 -37.70
CA ARG A 296 -20.78 20.96 -36.85
C ARG A 296 -19.28 21.22 -36.71
N TRP A 297 -18.50 20.15 -36.53
CA TRP A 297 -17.05 20.24 -36.43
C TRP A 297 -16.43 20.78 -37.73
N LYS A 298 -16.87 20.28 -38.88
CA LYS A 298 -16.45 20.79 -40.21
C LYS A 298 -16.86 22.25 -40.48
N GLN A 299 -17.95 22.74 -39.90
CA GLN A 299 -18.34 24.15 -40.00
C GLN A 299 -17.55 25.06 -39.07
N MET A 300 -17.12 24.56 -37.91
CA MET A 300 -16.30 25.32 -36.95
C MET A 300 -14.84 25.44 -37.37
N PHE A 301 -14.32 24.47 -38.12
CA PHE A 301 -12.93 24.42 -38.62
C PHE A 301 -12.90 24.37 -40.15
N ALA A 302 -13.66 25.25 -40.82
CA ALA A 302 -13.72 25.29 -42.29
C ALA A 302 -12.34 25.60 -42.91
N ASP A 303 -11.56 26.45 -42.24
CA ASP A 303 -10.28 26.96 -42.72
C ASP A 303 -9.15 25.91 -42.67
N GLU A 304 -9.28 24.86 -41.85
CA GLU A 304 -8.30 23.76 -41.75
C GLU A 304 -8.43 22.72 -42.88
N TYR A 305 -9.55 22.71 -43.61
CA TYR A 305 -9.79 21.72 -44.69
C TYR A 305 -9.38 22.22 -46.09
N ASP A 306 -9.37 23.53 -46.33
CA ASP A 306 -9.00 24.09 -47.64
C ASP A 306 -7.48 23.97 -47.95
N GLU A 307 -6.62 23.79 -46.93
CA GLU A 307 -5.18 23.57 -47.15
C GLU A 307 -4.83 22.13 -47.56
N LEU A 308 -5.75 21.17 -47.42
CA LEU A 308 -5.49 19.75 -47.72
C LEU A 308 -6.00 19.29 -49.10
N GLU A 309 -6.77 20.11 -49.83
CA GLU A 309 -7.21 19.79 -51.20
C GLU A 309 -6.36 20.44 -52.31
N VAL A 310 -5.40 21.32 -51.99
CA VAL A 310 -4.51 21.94 -52.99
C VAL A 310 -3.22 21.13 -53.25
N SER A 311 -3.03 20.00 -52.57
CA SER A 311 -1.88 19.10 -52.80
C SER A 311 -2.29 17.66 -53.11
N ARG A 312 -3.13 17.49 -54.14
CA ARG A 312 -3.24 16.24 -54.91
C ARG A 312 -3.32 16.51 -56.41
#